data_AF-A0A359IHK5-F1
#
_entry.id   AF-A0A359IHK5-F1
#
_cell.length_a   1.000
_cell.length_b   1.000
_cell.length_c   1.000
_cell.angle_alpha   90.00
_cell.angle_beta   90.00
_cell.angle_gamma   90.00
#
_symmetry.space_group_name_H-M   'P 1'
#
loop_
_entity.id
_entity.type
_entity.pdbx_description
1 polymer ?
#
loop_
_entity_poly.entity_id
_entity_poly.type
_entity_poly.pdbx_seq_one_letter_code
_entity_poly.pdbx_strand_id
1 'polypeptide(L)' 'KKWYGKAKEDKGHKQLAEYLEIKGADKGYMVMFNFRKRKKYTKEWIEVDGKHIYEVVV' A
#
# COMPACT_ATOMS: atom_id res chain seq x y z
N LYS A 1 17.53 -14.59 5.62
CA LYS A 1 16.31 -13.97 6.22
C LYS A 1 15.34 -13.66 5.09
N LYS A 2 14.22 -14.37 5.01
CA LYS A 2 13.27 -14.29 3.88
C LYS A 2 12.41 -13.01 4.01
N TRP A 3 12.75 -11.97 3.25
CA TRP A 3 12.13 -10.63 3.24
C TRP A 3 10.84 -10.59 2.39
N TYR A 4 9.84 -11.41 2.72
CA TYR A 4 8.61 -11.48 1.91
C TYR A 4 7.60 -10.35 2.17
N GLY A 5 7.72 -9.61 3.29
CA GLY A 5 6.81 -8.50 3.60
C GLY A 5 6.91 -7.39 2.56
N LYS A 6 8.10 -6.82 2.43
CA LYS A 6 8.38 -5.71 1.51
C LYS A 6 8.02 -6.03 0.05
N ALA A 7 8.28 -7.25 -0.41
CA ALA A 7 7.97 -7.67 -1.78
C ALA A 7 6.47 -7.89 -2.03
N LYS A 8 5.68 -8.17 -0.99
CA LYS A 8 4.22 -8.25 -1.11
C LYS A 8 3.57 -6.86 -1.03
N GLU A 9 4.11 -6.00 -0.17
CA GLU A 9 3.69 -4.60 -0.05
C GLU A 9 3.89 -3.87 -1.39
N ASP A 10 5.09 -3.95 -1.99
CA ASP A 10 5.37 -3.35 -3.31
C ASP A 10 4.44 -3.85 -4.43
N LYS A 11 4.13 -5.16 -4.42
CA LYS A 11 3.18 -5.73 -5.39
C LYS A 11 1.76 -5.22 -5.19
N GLY A 12 1.31 -5.09 -3.94
CA GLY A 12 -0.01 -4.54 -3.62
C GLY A 12 -0.14 -3.08 -4.04
N HIS A 13 0.91 -2.27 -3.79
CA HIS A 13 0.97 -0.87 -4.18
C HIS A 13 0.90 -0.69 -5.70
N LYS A 14 1.69 -1.45 -6.45
CA LYS A 14 1.67 -1.44 -7.93
C LYS A 14 0.31 -1.86 -8.48
N GLN A 15 -0.30 -2.90 -7.91
CA GLN A 15 -1.62 -3.34 -8.32
C GLN A 15 -2.68 -2.24 -8.13
N LEU A 16 -2.62 -1.52 -7.00
CA LEU A 16 -3.54 -0.41 -6.77
C LEU A 16 -3.25 0.77 -7.69
N ALA A 17 -1.97 1.11 -7.93
CA ALA A 17 -1.59 2.19 -8.84
C ALA A 17 -2.07 1.92 -10.28
N GLU A 18 -1.88 0.70 -10.79
CA GLU A 18 -2.37 0.27 -12.11
C GLU A 18 -3.91 0.32 -12.17
N TYR A 19 -4.60 -0.12 -11.11
CA TYR A 19 -6.06 0.01 -11.03
C TYR A 19 -6.52 1.48 -11.06
N LEU A 20 -5.85 2.36 -10.34
CA LEU A 20 -6.15 3.80 -10.35
C LEU A 20 -5.91 4.41 -11.73
N GLU A 21 -4.85 3.99 -12.42
CA GLU A 21 -4.57 4.41 -13.80
C GLU A 21 -5.69 4.00 -14.75
N ILE A 22 -6.12 2.73 -14.73
CA ILE A 22 -7.25 2.23 -15.52
C ILE A 22 -8.54 3.01 -15.22
N LYS A 23 -8.72 3.45 -13.98
CA LYS A 23 -9.87 4.25 -13.54
C LYS A 23 -9.74 5.75 -13.82
N GLY A 24 -8.59 6.24 -14.30
CA GLY A 24 -8.34 7.68 -14.45
C GLY A 24 -8.31 8.42 -13.11
N ALA A 25 -8.02 7.74 -12.01
CA ALA A 25 -7.94 8.30 -10.67
C ALA A 25 -6.48 8.63 -10.29
N ASP A 26 -6.32 9.68 -9.49
CA ASP A 26 -5.02 10.11 -8.97
C ASP A 26 -4.77 9.62 -7.53
N LYS A 27 -5.85 9.42 -6.76
CA LYS A 27 -5.80 9.10 -5.33
C LYS A 27 -6.42 7.75 -5.02
N GLY A 28 -5.76 6.97 -4.17
CA GLY A 28 -6.25 5.68 -3.66
C GLY A 28 -6.14 5.58 -2.15
N TYR A 29 -6.89 4.65 -1.57
CA TYR A 29 -6.85 4.33 -0.14
C TYR A 29 -6.58 2.84 0.02
N MET A 30 -5.61 2.49 0.86
CA MET A 30 -5.23 1.11 1.14
C MET A 30 -5.27 0.86 2.65
N VAL A 31 -5.99 -0.18 3.06
CA VAL A 31 -6.02 -0.64 4.45
C VAL A 31 -5.32 -1.99 4.51
N MET A 32 -4.24 -2.08 5.28
CA MET A 32 -3.49 -3.31 5.50
C MET A 32 -3.68 -3.82 6.93
N PHE A 33 -4.02 -5.10 7.06
CA PHE A 33 -4.13 -5.75 8.36
C PHE A 33 -2.84 -6.49 8.71
N ASN A 34 -2.19 -6.06 9.79
CA ASN A 34 -1.01 -6.70 10.34
C ASN A 34 -1.38 -7.49 11.61
N PHE A 35 -1.38 -8.81 11.52
CA PHE A 35 -1.75 -9.68 12.65
C PHE A 35 -0.62 -9.95 13.65
N ARG A 36 0.54 -9.29 13.52
CA ARG A 36 1.67 -9.50 14.44
C ARG A 36 1.37 -8.90 15.82
N LYS A 37 1.74 -9.63 16.89
CA LYS A 37 1.59 -9.19 18.29
C LYS A 37 2.27 -7.84 18.62
N ARG A 38 3.31 -7.46 17.88
CA ARG A 38 4.02 -6.17 17.99
C ARG A 38 3.85 -5.33 16.72
N LYS A 39 2.62 -5.15 16.27
CA LYS A 39 2.31 -4.32 15.10
C LYS A 39 2.49 -2.84 15.43
N LYS A 40 2.93 -2.08 14.43
CA LYS A 40 2.90 -0.62 14.45
C LYS A 40 1.68 -0.20 13.66
N TYR A 41 0.86 0.67 14.25
CA TYR A 41 -0.16 1.38 13.52
C TYR A 41 0.51 2.50 12.74
N THR A 42 0.41 2.49 11.42
CA THR A 42 0.94 3.54 10.56
C THR A 42 -0.19 4.12 9.71
N LYS A 43 -0.11 5.43 9.46
CA LYS A 43 -1.02 6.16 8.59
C LYS A 43 -0.19 7.17 7.82
N GLU A 44 0.00 6.95 6.53
CA GLU A 44 0.88 7.78 5.71
C GLU A 44 0.43 7.85 4.26
N TRP A 45 0.83 8.92 3.59
CA TRP A 45 0.69 9.06 2.14
C TRP A 45 1.97 8.57 1.49
N ILE A 46 1.82 7.71 0.48
CA ILE A 46 2.91 7.25 -0.36
C ILE A 46 2.61 7.60 -1.82
N GLU A 47 3.66 7.84 -2.59
CA GLU A 47 3.57 8.07 -4.03
C GLU A 47 4.08 6.82 -4.78
N VAL A 48 3.26 6.29 -5.67
CA VAL A 48 3.55 5.07 -6.44
C VAL A 48 3.10 5.29 -7.87
N ASP A 49 4.03 5.26 -8.82
CA ASP A 49 3.77 5.47 -10.26
C ASP A 49 2.96 6.77 -10.53
N GLY A 50 3.29 7.84 -9.79
CA GLY A 50 2.60 9.14 -9.88
C GLY A 50 1.20 9.17 -9.26
N LYS A 51 0.77 8.10 -8.57
CA LYS A 51 -0.49 8.01 -7.83
C LYS A 51 -0.25 8.23 -6.34
N HIS A 52 -1.17 8.94 -5.70
CA HIS A 52 -1.16 9.20 -4.27
C HIS A 52 -1.98 8.15 -3.54
N ILE A 53 -1.34 7.30 -2.75
CA ILE A 53 -2.02 6.24 -1.99
C ILE A 53 -1.93 6.57 -0.50
N TYR A 54 -3.08 6.65 0.17
CA TYR A 54 -3.13 6.73 1.62
C TYR A 54 -3.15 5.33 2.22
N GLU A 55 -2.08 4.96 2.90
CA GLU A 55 -1.93 3.66 3.55
C GLU A 55 -2.29 3.77 5.03
N VAL A 56 -3.11 2.83 5.50
CA VAL A 56 -3.40 2.62 6.92
C VAL A 56 -3.10 1.18 7.30
N VAL A 57 -2.14 0.98 8.19
CA VAL A 57 -1.79 -0.34 8.74
C VAL A 57 -2.42 -0.50 10.12
N VAL A 58 -3.23 -1.54 10.28
CA VAL A 58 -4.02 -1.85 11.49
C VAL A 58 -3.74 -3.22 12.08
#